data_AF-A0A5P8P299-F1
#
_entry.id   AF-A0A5P8P299-F1
#
_cell.length_a   1.000
_cell.length_b   1.000
_cell.length_c   1.000
_cell.angle_alpha   90.00
_cell.angle_beta   90.00
_cell.angle_gamma   90.00
#
_symmetry.space_group_name_H-M   'P 1'
#
loop_
_entity.id
_entity.type
_entity.pdbx_description
1 polymer ?
#
loop_
_entity_poly.entity_id
_entity_poly.type
_entity_poly.pdbx_seq_one_letter_code
_entity_poly.pdbx_strand_id
1 'polypeptide(L)' 'MRTILLFLSFFIIATMFSGCFNRHGITAKYYYDCEEYYDMQGYYHKDCPKEGILTYEEIGNAFKEKKKKSKNRNVW' A
#
# COMPACT_ATOMS: atom_id res chain seq x y z
N MET A 1 -35.53 -16.11 -19.19
CA MET A 1 -34.79 -14.93 -19.69
C MET A 1 -34.73 -13.79 -18.68
N ARG A 2 -35.85 -13.36 -18.10
CA ARG A 2 -35.88 -12.27 -17.08
C ARG A 2 -35.00 -12.54 -15.85
N THR A 3 -34.99 -13.76 -15.33
CA THR A 3 -34.15 -14.15 -14.17
C THR A 3 -32.66 -14.13 -14.49
N ILE A 4 -32.27 -14.57 -15.68
CA ILE A 4 -30.87 -14.57 -16.15
C ILE A 4 -30.35 -13.13 -16.25
N LEU A 5 -31.15 -12.21 -16.78
CA LEU A 5 -30.81 -10.78 -16.85
C LEU A 5 -30.59 -10.16 -15.46
N LEU A 6 -31.40 -10.55 -14.47
CA LEU A 6 -31.24 -10.08 -13.10
C LEU A 6 -29.94 -10.58 -12.48
N PHE A 7 -29.62 -11.87 -12.64
CA PHE A 7 -28.35 -12.43 -12.15
C PHE A 7 -27.13 -11.81 -12.84
N LEU A 8 -27.21 -11.56 -14.16
CA LEU A 8 -26.15 -10.88 -14.91
C LEU A 8 -25.92 -9.45 -14.39
N SER A 9 -27.00 -8.71 -14.15
CA SER A 9 -26.92 -7.34 -13.64
C SER A 9 -26.27 -7.29 -12.24
N PHE A 10 -26.63 -8.22 -11.37
CA PHE A 10 -26.06 -8.33 -10.03
C PHE A 10 -24.56 -8.64 -10.06
N PHE A 11 -24.14 -9.55 -10.94
CA PHE A 11 -22.72 -9.91 -11.11
C PHE A 11 -21.85 -8.74 -11.60
N ILE A 12 -22.38 -7.92 -12.52
CA ILE A 12 -21.68 -6.73 -13.03
C ILE A 12 -21.51 -5.69 -11.92
N ILE A 13 -22.56 -5.45 -11.13
CA ILE A 13 -22.49 -4.49 -10.01
C ILE A 13 -21.48 -4.96 -8.96
N ALA A 14 -21.48 -6.23 -8.60
CA ALA A 14 -20.55 -6.78 -7.62
C ALA A 14 -19.07 -6.66 -8.04
N THR A 15 -18.78 -6.78 -9.33
CA THR A 15 -17.40 -6.66 -9.85
C THR A 15 -16.94 -5.21 -10.06
N MET A 16 -17.86 -4.27 -10.30
CA MET A 16 -17.51 -2.84 -10.42
C MET A 16 -17.06 -2.21 -9.09
N PHE A 17 -17.50 -2.74 -7.94
CA PHE A 17 -17.17 -2.22 -6.61
C PHE A 17 -16.15 -3.06 -5.84
N SER A 18 -15.50 -4.05 -6.46
CA SER A 18 -14.50 -4.90 -5.80
C SER A 18 -13.08 -4.33 -5.78
N GLY A 19 -12.87 -3.12 -6.32
CA GLY A 19 -11.59 -2.43 -6.27
C GLY A 19 -11.25 -1.94 -4.85
N CYS A 20 -10.07 -2.31 -4.34
CA CYS A 20 -9.58 -1.81 -3.05
C CYS A 20 -8.97 -0.41 -3.23
N PHE A 21 -9.35 0.55 -2.39
CA PHE A 21 -8.84 1.92 -2.46
C PHE A 21 -7.48 1.99 -1.75
N ASN A 22 -6.41 2.30 -2.48
CA ASN A 22 -5.08 2.48 -1.91
C ASN A 22 -4.72 3.98 -1.88
N ARG A 23 -3.60 4.38 -1.25
CA ARG A 23 -3.18 5.80 -1.20
C ARG A 23 -3.03 6.46 -2.59
N HIS A 24 -2.82 5.66 -3.63
CA HIS A 24 -2.69 6.09 -5.03
C HIS A 24 -3.95 5.84 -5.88
N GLY A 25 -5.09 5.52 -5.27
CA GLY A 25 -6.38 5.29 -5.95
C GLY A 25 -6.71 3.80 -6.16
N ILE A 26 -7.51 3.52 -7.21
CA ILE A 26 -7.96 2.16 -7.55
C ILE A 26 -6.87 1.49 -8.38
N THR A 27 -6.06 0.65 -7.73
CA THR A 27 -5.04 -0.16 -8.40
C THR A 27 -5.13 -1.62 -7.96
N ALA A 28 -4.95 -2.55 -8.90
CA ALA A 28 -4.83 -3.97 -8.61
C ALA A 28 -3.42 -4.37 -8.13
N LYS A 29 -2.48 -3.42 -8.09
CA LYS A 29 -1.11 -3.66 -7.63
C LYS A 29 -1.03 -3.52 -6.11
N TYR A 30 -0.59 -4.60 -5.47
CA TYR A 30 -0.37 -4.64 -4.01
C TYR A 30 0.95 -3.96 -3.60
N TYR A 31 1.96 -4.01 -4.46
CA TYR A 31 3.27 -3.38 -4.25
C TYR A 31 3.46 -2.21 -5.21
N TYR A 32 4.24 -1.23 -4.75
CA TYR A 32 4.65 -0.08 -5.56
C TYR A 32 5.60 -0.56 -6.65
N ASP A 33 5.40 -0.06 -7.88
CA ASP A 33 6.38 -0.26 -8.94
C ASP A 33 7.64 0.51 -8.53
N CYS A 34 8.73 -0.22 -8.28
CA CYS A 34 10.05 0.39 -8.11
C CYS A 34 10.68 0.54 -9.49
N GLU A 35 11.30 1.67 -9.77
CA GLU A 35 12.10 1.84 -10.96
C GLU A 35 13.45 1.13 -10.77
N GLU A 36 13.75 0.21 -11.68
CA GLU A 36 14.98 -0.58 -11.68
C GLU A 36 15.78 -0.20 -12.91
N TYR A 37 17.02 0.26 -12.74
CA TYR A 37 17.87 0.70 -13.84
C TYR A 37 19.36 0.45 -13.55
N TYR A 38 20.16 0.44 -14.61
CA TYR A 38 21.62 0.46 -14.51
C TYR A 38 22.13 1.86 -14.83
N ASP A 39 23.05 2.38 -14.02
CA ASP A 39 23.69 3.66 -14.33
C ASP A 39 24.69 3.53 -15.50
N MET A 40 25.26 4.66 -15.92
CA MET A 40 26.24 4.69 -17.01
C MET A 40 27.52 3.88 -16.70
N GLN A 41 27.78 3.57 -15.42
CA GLN A 41 28.90 2.76 -14.98
C GLN A 41 28.52 1.27 -14.87
N GLY A 42 27.25 0.91 -15.11
CA GLY A 42 26.74 -0.45 -15.05
C GLY A 42 26.35 -0.93 -13.64
N TYR A 43 26.24 -0.04 -12.65
CA TYR A 43 25.74 -0.42 -11.33
C TYR A 43 24.22 -0.44 -11.29
N TYR A 44 23.67 -1.45 -10.61
CA TYR A 44 22.23 -1.63 -10.42
C TYR A 44 21.69 -0.69 -9.35
N HIS A 45 20.60 0.02 -9.68
CA HIS A 45 19.84 0.88 -8.79
C HIS A 45 18.37 0.46 -8.76
N LYS A 46 17.74 0.60 -7.59
CA LYS A 46 16.32 0.32 -7.37
C LYS A 46 15.70 1.45 -6.56
N ASP A 47 14.97 2.32 -7.25
CA ASP A 47 14.29 3.45 -6.65
C ASP A 47 12.82 3.10 -6.40
N CYS A 48 12.48 2.94 -5.12
CA CYS A 48 11.11 2.68 -4.69
C CYS A 48 10.48 3.97 -4.14
N PRO A 49 9.23 4.29 -4.50
CA PRO A 49 8.50 5.40 -3.89
C PRO A 49 8.43 5.23 -2.36
N LYS A 50 8.93 6.23 -1.61
CA LYS A 50 8.99 6.19 -0.14
C LYS A 50 7.63 6.19 0.54
N GLU A 51 6.61 6.71 -0.13
CA GLU A 51 5.29 6.95 0.48
C GLU A 51 4.47 5.67 0.69
N GLY A 52 4.96 4.56 0.14
CA GLY A 52 4.20 3.33 -0.02
C GLY A 52 4.61 2.14 0.83
N ILE A 53 5.87 2.11 1.28
CA ILE A 53 6.45 0.97 1.97
C ILE A 53 7.09 1.50 3.26
N LEU A 54 6.42 1.25 4.39
CA LEU A 54 7.03 1.45 5.71
C LEU A 54 8.26 0.55 5.80
N THR A 55 9.44 1.15 5.87
CA THR A 55 10.70 0.41 6.03
C THR A 55 10.81 -0.14 7.45
N TYR A 56 11.58 -1.22 7.63
CA TYR A 56 11.85 -1.77 8.96
C TYR A 56 12.50 -0.72 9.89
N GLU A 57 13.29 0.18 9.34
CA GLU A 57 13.92 1.28 10.07
C GLU A 57 12.87 2.29 10.57
N GLU A 58 11.95 2.74 9.71
CA GLU A 58 10.88 3.67 10.08
C GLU A 58 9.95 3.05 11.14
N ILE A 59 9.61 1.76 10.99
CA ILE A 59 8.84 1.01 11.99
C ILE A 59 9.61 0.99 13.32
N GLY A 60 10.90 0.64 13.29
CA GLY A 60 11.77 0.60 14.47
C GLY A 60 11.88 1.96 15.16
N ASN A 61 11.99 3.04 14.40
CA ASN A 61 12.07 4.40 14.93
C ASN A 61 10.73 4.86 15.52
N ALA A 62 9.60 4.57 14.87
CA ALA A 62 8.27 4.84 15.41
C ALA A 62 8.02 4.12 16.74
N PHE A 63 8.48 2.87 16.89
CA PHE A 63 8.40 2.14 18.16
C PHE A 63 9.29 2.75 19.25
N LYS A 64 10.51 3.17 18.91
CA LYS A 64 11.42 3.86 19.85
C LYS A 64 10.80 5.18 20.35
N GLU A 65 10.23 5.98 19.46
CA GLU A 65 9.55 7.22 19.81
C GLU A 65 8.33 6.99 20.72
N LYS A 66 7.48 6.01 20.39
CA LYS A 66 6.37 5.60 21.25
C LYS A 66 6.85 5.18 22.64
N LYS A 67 7.93 4.40 22.73
CA LYS A 67 8.50 3.95 24.01
C LYS A 67 9.04 5.13 24.83
N LYS A 68 9.71 6.08 24.18
CA LYS A 68 10.21 7.30 24.83
C LYS A 68 9.07 8.19 25.34
N LYS A 69 8.01 8.34 24.54
CA LYS A 69 6.79 9.07 24.93
C LYS A 69 5.99 8.37 26.04
N SER A 70 5.98 7.03 26.06
CA SER A 70 5.39 6.24 27.13
C SER A 70 6.18 6.36 28.43
N LYS A 71 7.51 6.35 28.36
CA LYS A 71 8.40 6.51 29.52
C LYS A 71 8.30 7.90 30.15
N ASN A 72 8.10 8.93 29.33
CA ASN A 72 7.88 10.30 29.78
C ASN A 72 6.42 10.61 30.15
N ARG A 73 5.49 9.65 30.02
CA ARG A 73 4.12 9.86 30.44
C ARG A 73 4.03 9.51 31.92
N ASN A 74 3.89 10.53 32.75
CA ASN A 74 3.63 10.37 34.17
C ASN A 74 2.28 9.65 34.30
N VAL A 75 2.32 8.37 34.67
CA VAL A 75 1.13 7.60 35.01
C VAL A 75 0.79 8.02 36.43
N TRP A 76 -0.02 9.08 36.54
CA TRP A 76 -0.66 9.47 37.79
C TRP A 76 -1.85 8.54 38.06
#